data_AF-A0A1S3IA14-F1
#
_entry.id   AF-A0A1S3IA14-F1
#
_cell.length_a   1.000
_cell.length_b   1.000
_cell.length_c   1.000
_cell.angle_alpha   90.00
_cell.angle_beta   90.00
_cell.angle_gamma   90.00
#
_symmetry.space_group_name_H-M   'P 1'
#
loop_
_entity.id
_entity.type
_entity.pdbx_description
1 polymer ?
#
loop_
_entity_poly.entity_id
_entity_poly.type
_entity_poly.pdbx_seq_one_letter_code
_entity_poly.pdbx_strand_id
1 'polypeptide(L)'
;MQQKKMKCALIQLEFRCYPNPYTDKYLKKMQMVIPKTRAQKMKDIEKHLKSHDLWDKETTVVPEVNFDLPKLYGSNIDEHFKIIAEKQCAGYRKKADILTTGSLPYKPQTWAETQGWTRYNADGSTTRVEFPDEDSLVFDVEVLVPESDMPVLATAASPNHWYSWCNQHLIKSDAQGFFKMTPDELIPLDMDQGGWKEKVVVGHNVGFDRSFVKEQYLIKGPKTRFMDTMSMHIAVSGFTGSQRMLWNAKKTGSKSKSILELEERNKRLNKLPVFEWMEDGAPNNLSDVYQHYCQGAPLDKEVREVFLEGTTYELGLNIQNLMSYCADDVIATHQVFQILWPLFQERFPHPVTLAGMLQMGSSYLPLNANWNRYLETAEEIYNNKQSERERMLIKIANDACSLLEGNRYKEDPWLWDLDWSIQNLRIKKTPLSAKKKAKSDKTEETTVDIVSKVLSTKNLLYKVSAHMPGYPLWFKKFCPKLGEVPWSYGPTLITMRKNDTPKLMRMTWKGFPVHFDDNLGWGYLVPGRMDNLDVLQGEDEPKFPLK
;
A
#
# COMPACT_ATOMS: atom_id res chain seq x y z
N MET A 1 27.82 30.40 -59.38
CA MET A 1 26.67 29.46 -59.49
C MET A 1 26.64 28.38 -58.38
N GLN A 2 27.41 28.52 -57.28
CA GLN A 2 27.38 27.61 -56.12
C GLN A 2 26.67 28.18 -54.87
N GLN A 3 26.44 29.50 -54.79
CA GLN A 3 25.71 30.11 -53.66
C GLN A 3 24.17 30.03 -53.77
N LYS A 4 23.62 29.57 -54.90
CA LYS A 4 22.17 29.31 -55.06
C LYS A 4 21.75 27.88 -54.71
N LYS A 5 22.68 26.92 -54.63
CA LYS A 5 22.38 25.54 -54.18
C LYS A 5 22.24 25.40 -52.65
N MET A 6 22.74 26.36 -51.88
CA MET A 6 22.55 26.40 -50.43
C MET A 6 21.13 26.80 -49.99
N LYS A 7 20.34 27.48 -50.83
CA LYS A 7 18.97 27.90 -50.50
C LYS A 7 17.89 26.82 -50.70
N CYS A 8 18.18 25.74 -51.42
CA CYS A 8 17.26 24.59 -51.55
C CYS A 8 17.58 23.42 -50.61
N ALA A 9 18.73 23.42 -49.94
CA ALA A 9 19.01 22.49 -48.83
C ALA A 9 18.41 22.95 -47.49
N LEU A 10 17.78 24.13 -47.48
CA LEU A 10 17.38 24.88 -46.29
C LEU A 10 16.05 24.43 -45.65
N ILE A 11 15.52 23.25 -46.01
CA ILE A 11 14.34 22.66 -45.36
C ILE A 11 14.49 21.13 -45.26
N GLN A 12 15.63 20.64 -44.77
CA GLN A 12 15.81 19.22 -44.44
C GLN A 12 16.39 18.97 -43.05
N LEU A 13 16.41 20.01 -42.21
CA LEU A 13 16.86 19.92 -40.82
C LEU A 13 15.93 20.72 -39.93
N GLU A 14 14.80 20.12 -39.55
CA GLU A 14 14.06 20.60 -38.37
C GLU A 14 13.79 19.41 -37.44
N PHE A 15 14.88 19.02 -36.76
CA PHE A 15 15.01 18.37 -35.45
C PHE A 15 15.19 16.84 -35.30
N ARG A 16 15.07 16.02 -36.36
CA ARG A 16 15.69 14.69 -36.50
C ARG A 16 15.48 14.21 -37.94
N CYS A 17 16.55 13.76 -38.62
CA CYS A 17 16.43 13.11 -39.93
C CYS A 17 15.81 11.72 -39.74
N TYR A 18 14.52 11.59 -40.00
CA TYR A 18 13.95 10.29 -40.34
C TYR A 18 14.35 9.97 -41.78
N PRO A 19 14.73 8.72 -42.12
CA PRO A 19 15.25 8.43 -43.45
C PRO A 19 14.26 8.84 -44.55
N ASN A 20 14.76 9.08 -45.75
CA ASN A 20 14.05 9.69 -46.88
C ASN A 20 12.67 9.05 -47.27
N PRO A 21 12.40 7.73 -47.14
CA PRO A 21 11.05 7.20 -47.41
C PRO A 21 10.01 7.46 -46.30
N TYR A 22 10.44 7.91 -45.11
CA TYR A 22 9.60 8.07 -43.92
C TYR A 22 8.88 9.42 -43.93
N THR A 23 9.54 10.46 -44.44
CA THR A 23 9.03 11.84 -44.49
C THR A 23 7.86 11.94 -45.47
N ASP A 24 7.98 11.34 -46.65
CA ASP A 24 7.01 11.52 -47.74
C ASP A 24 5.71 10.69 -47.56
N LYS A 25 5.77 9.55 -46.86
CA LYS A 25 4.59 8.68 -46.63
C LYS A 25 3.73 9.15 -45.44
N TYR A 26 4.34 9.75 -44.42
CA TYR A 26 3.64 10.16 -43.20
C TYR A 26 3.30 11.66 -43.15
N LEU A 27 4.17 12.56 -43.65
CA LEU A 27 3.91 14.00 -43.58
C LEU A 27 2.97 14.52 -44.68
N LYS A 28 2.88 13.87 -45.86
CA LYS A 28 1.94 14.30 -46.92
C LYS A 28 0.45 14.14 -46.55
N LYS A 29 0.12 13.37 -45.50
CA LYS A 29 -1.26 13.18 -45.03
C LYS A 29 -1.64 14.01 -43.80
N MET A 30 -0.69 14.63 -43.12
CA MET A 30 -0.99 15.57 -42.03
C MET A 30 -1.15 16.97 -42.62
N GLN A 31 -2.37 17.31 -43.03
CA GLN A 31 -2.76 18.70 -43.30
C GLN A 31 -2.76 19.48 -41.98
N MET A 32 -1.58 19.95 -41.55
CA MET A 32 -1.49 20.94 -40.50
C MET A 32 -1.87 22.30 -41.08
N VAL A 33 -3.02 22.81 -40.64
CA VAL A 33 -3.42 24.22 -40.79
C VAL A 33 -2.38 25.08 -40.06
N ILE A 34 -1.68 25.97 -40.77
CA ILE A 34 -0.70 26.89 -40.17
C ILE A 34 -1.28 28.31 -40.13
N PRO A 35 -1.68 28.83 -38.95
CA PRO A 35 -1.71 30.26 -38.69
C PRO A 35 -0.34 30.72 -38.14
N LYS A 36 0.14 31.86 -38.64
CA LYS A 36 1.49 32.50 -38.54
C LYS A 36 2.52 31.98 -39.54
N THR A 37 3.15 32.91 -40.27
CA THR A 37 4.20 32.62 -41.26
C THR A 37 5.33 31.82 -40.59
N ARG A 38 5.69 30.67 -41.17
CA ARG A 38 6.74 29.74 -40.70
C ARG A 38 8.02 30.45 -40.24
N ALA A 39 8.40 31.52 -40.94
CA ALA A 39 9.58 32.33 -40.63
C ALA A 39 9.55 32.97 -39.24
N GLN A 40 8.38 33.37 -38.73
CA GLN A 40 8.28 33.98 -37.40
C GLN A 40 8.47 32.94 -36.30
N LYS A 41 7.87 31.75 -36.43
CA LYS A 41 8.04 30.65 -35.46
C LYS A 41 9.50 30.21 -35.33
N MET A 42 10.23 30.15 -36.45
CA MET A 42 11.66 29.80 -36.42
C MET A 42 12.51 30.82 -35.67
N LYS A 43 12.25 32.12 -35.86
CA LYS A 43 12.92 33.18 -35.10
C LYS A 43 12.62 33.09 -33.60
N ASP A 44 11.38 32.75 -33.25
CA ASP A 44 10.98 32.60 -31.84
C ASP A 44 11.70 31.39 -31.19
N ILE A 45 11.81 30.26 -31.91
CA ILE A 45 12.57 29.06 -31.46
C ILE A 45 14.06 29.39 -31.31
N GLU A 46 14.66 30.03 -32.32
CA GLU A 46 16.07 30.43 -32.30
C GLU A 46 16.36 31.35 -31.09
N LYS A 47 15.52 32.37 -30.86
CA LYS A 47 15.64 33.27 -29.71
C LYS A 47 15.56 32.52 -28.38
N HIS A 48 14.62 31.57 -28.25
CA HIS A 48 14.46 30.76 -27.05
C HIS A 48 15.69 29.88 -26.79
N LEU A 49 16.18 29.18 -27.82
CA LEU A 49 17.37 28.34 -27.74
C LEU A 49 18.63 29.15 -27.42
N LYS A 50 18.78 30.36 -27.99
CA LYS A 50 19.87 31.29 -27.65
C LYS A 50 19.81 31.73 -26.18
N SER A 51 18.62 32.05 -25.66
CA SER A 51 18.46 32.47 -24.27
C SER A 51 18.79 31.39 -23.25
N HIS A 52 18.72 30.12 -23.66
CA HIS A 52 19.08 28.97 -22.82
C HIS A 52 20.46 28.39 -23.13
N ASP A 53 21.27 29.08 -23.95
CA ASP A 53 22.59 28.61 -24.35
C ASP A 53 22.52 27.20 -24.98
N LEU A 54 21.57 26.97 -25.89
CA LEU A 54 21.40 25.69 -26.59
C LEU A 54 21.57 25.83 -28.11
N TRP A 55 21.62 27.06 -28.61
CA TRP A 55 21.81 27.37 -30.02
C TRP A 55 23.30 27.37 -30.40
N ASP A 56 23.62 26.98 -31.64
CA ASP A 56 25.00 26.92 -32.19
C ASP A 56 26.01 26.06 -31.41
N LYS A 57 25.55 25.09 -30.60
CA LYS A 57 26.43 24.10 -29.93
C LYS A 57 26.77 22.94 -30.87
N GLU A 58 28.03 22.49 -30.87
CA GLU A 58 28.44 21.28 -31.61
C GLU A 58 27.66 20.07 -31.09
N THR A 59 26.95 19.40 -31.99
CA THR A 59 26.19 18.19 -31.67
C THR A 59 26.75 17.03 -32.46
N THR A 60 26.92 15.89 -31.78
CA THR A 60 27.32 14.63 -32.41
C THR A 60 26.15 14.11 -33.25
N VAL A 61 26.29 14.16 -34.58
CA VAL A 61 25.31 13.59 -35.50
C VAL A 61 25.54 12.09 -35.62
N VAL A 62 24.56 11.28 -35.19
CA VAL A 62 24.59 9.83 -35.35
C VAL A 62 24.20 9.47 -36.80
N PRO A 63 24.87 8.50 -37.45
CA PRO A 63 24.53 8.08 -38.82
C PRO A 63 23.10 7.55 -38.94
N GLU A 64 22.54 7.66 -40.14
CA GLU A 64 21.19 7.15 -40.44
C GLU A 64 21.12 5.64 -40.27
N VAL A 65 20.05 5.17 -39.61
CA VAL A 65 19.74 3.75 -39.46
C VAL A 65 18.73 3.36 -40.53
N ASN A 66 19.06 2.37 -41.36
CA ASN A 66 18.14 1.80 -42.34
C ASN A 66 17.52 0.50 -41.79
N PHE A 67 16.20 0.43 -41.69
CA PHE A 67 15.48 -0.79 -41.27
C PHE A 67 14.15 -0.92 -42.00
N ASP A 68 13.80 -2.14 -42.39
CA ASP A 68 12.55 -2.43 -43.09
C ASP A 68 11.38 -2.43 -42.10
N LEU A 69 10.41 -1.55 -42.32
CA LEU A 69 9.18 -1.51 -41.55
C LEU A 69 8.16 -2.53 -42.10
N PRO A 70 7.45 -3.26 -41.23
CA PRO A 70 6.36 -4.11 -41.66
C PRO A 70 5.25 -3.27 -42.31
N LYS A 71 4.47 -3.92 -43.18
CA LYS A 71 3.34 -3.28 -43.85
C LYS A 71 2.31 -2.80 -42.82
N LEU A 72 1.93 -1.53 -42.89
CA LEU A 72 0.84 -1.00 -42.09
C LEU A 72 -0.51 -1.56 -42.57
N TYR A 73 -1.36 -1.94 -41.63
CA TYR A 73 -2.78 -2.23 -41.87
C TYR A 73 -3.61 -1.00 -42.27
N GLY A 74 -3.25 0.19 -41.77
CA GLY A 74 -4.00 1.43 -41.99
C GLY A 74 -3.26 2.42 -42.89
N SER A 75 -3.94 3.50 -43.25
CA SER A 75 -3.45 4.51 -44.19
C SER A 75 -2.58 5.59 -43.52
N ASN A 76 -2.55 5.62 -42.18
CA ASN A 76 -1.69 6.40 -41.30
C ASN A 76 -1.44 5.62 -39.97
N ILE A 77 -0.66 6.19 -39.04
CA ILE A 77 -0.30 5.53 -37.76
C ILE A 77 -1.54 5.32 -36.86
N ASP A 78 -2.39 6.33 -36.74
CA ASP A 78 -3.59 6.28 -35.90
C ASP A 78 -4.55 5.18 -36.36
N GLU A 79 -4.88 5.17 -37.66
CA GLU A 79 -5.73 4.13 -38.27
C GLU A 79 -5.11 2.74 -38.14
N HIS A 80 -3.79 2.62 -38.27
CA HIS A 80 -3.08 1.35 -38.09
C HIS A 80 -3.28 0.79 -36.67
N PHE A 81 -3.10 1.62 -35.63
CA PHE A 81 -3.31 1.20 -34.25
C PHE A 81 -4.79 0.96 -33.94
N LYS A 82 -5.70 1.73 -34.52
CA LYS A 82 -7.15 1.48 -34.41
C LYS A 82 -7.51 0.10 -34.95
N ILE A 83 -7.02 -0.27 -36.14
CA ILE A 83 -7.27 -1.60 -36.74
C ILE A 83 -6.67 -2.72 -35.89
N ILE A 84 -5.45 -2.55 -35.38
CA ILE A 84 -4.82 -3.57 -34.52
C ILE A 84 -5.61 -3.75 -33.23
N ALA A 85 -5.97 -2.66 -32.55
CA ALA A 85 -6.72 -2.73 -31.31
C ALA A 85 -8.10 -3.35 -31.52
N GLU A 86 -8.84 -2.97 -32.57
CA GLU A 86 -10.12 -3.59 -32.88
C GLU A 86 -10.00 -5.10 -33.10
N LYS A 87 -8.97 -5.57 -33.81
CA LYS A 87 -8.71 -7.01 -33.97
C LYS A 87 -8.45 -7.72 -32.63
N GLN A 88 -7.90 -7.03 -31.64
CA GLN A 88 -7.57 -7.60 -30.33
C GLN A 88 -8.75 -7.56 -29.36
N CYS A 89 -9.56 -6.49 -29.38
CA CYS A 89 -10.55 -6.24 -28.34
C CYS A 89 -12.02 -6.32 -28.80
N ALA A 90 -12.33 -6.40 -30.09
CA ALA A 90 -13.71 -6.36 -30.57
C ALA A 90 -14.59 -7.50 -30.01
N GLY A 91 -14.04 -8.72 -29.93
CA GLY A 91 -14.75 -9.88 -29.35
C GLY A 91 -15.09 -9.69 -27.88
N TYR A 92 -14.14 -9.18 -27.09
CA TYR A 92 -14.33 -8.84 -25.68
C TYR A 92 -15.29 -7.66 -25.49
N ARG A 93 -15.22 -6.62 -26.34
CA ARG A 93 -16.16 -5.49 -26.32
C ARG A 93 -17.60 -5.99 -26.49
N LYS A 94 -17.85 -6.82 -27.50
CA LYS A 94 -19.18 -7.40 -27.75
C LYS A 94 -19.71 -8.21 -26.55
N LYS A 95 -18.84 -8.95 -25.89
CA LYS A 95 -19.18 -9.72 -24.68
C LYS A 95 -19.54 -8.84 -23.49
N ALA A 96 -18.79 -7.75 -23.29
CA ALA A 96 -19.14 -6.73 -22.30
C ALA A 96 -20.47 -6.03 -22.64
N ASP A 97 -20.69 -5.70 -23.91
CA ASP A 97 -21.96 -5.10 -24.37
C ASP A 97 -23.15 -6.04 -24.07
N ILE A 98 -23.03 -7.35 -24.32
CA ILE A 98 -24.05 -8.34 -23.95
C ILE A 98 -24.32 -8.33 -22.43
N LEU A 99 -23.27 -8.31 -21.62
CA LEU A 99 -23.41 -8.30 -20.16
C LEU A 99 -24.10 -7.03 -19.65
N THR A 100 -23.83 -5.88 -20.28
CA THR A 100 -24.45 -4.60 -19.89
C THR A 100 -25.89 -4.44 -20.36
N THR A 101 -26.21 -4.96 -21.55
CA THR A 101 -27.58 -4.89 -22.11
C THR A 101 -28.51 -5.94 -21.51
N GLY A 102 -27.98 -7.05 -21.01
CA GLY A 102 -28.74 -8.09 -20.32
C GLY A 102 -29.05 -7.76 -18.86
N SER A 103 -30.19 -8.21 -18.37
CA SER A 103 -30.50 -8.28 -16.94
C SER A 103 -30.03 -9.61 -16.36
N LEU A 104 -29.56 -9.61 -15.11
CA LEU A 104 -29.31 -10.87 -14.40
C LEU A 104 -30.63 -11.59 -14.08
N PRO A 105 -30.65 -12.93 -14.05
CA PRO A 105 -31.78 -13.69 -13.54
C PRO A 105 -32.06 -13.37 -12.06
N TYR A 106 -33.25 -13.74 -11.58
CA TYR A 106 -33.60 -13.58 -10.17
C TYR A 106 -32.58 -14.26 -9.27
N LYS A 107 -32.12 -13.54 -8.25
CA LYS A 107 -31.19 -14.05 -7.24
C LYS A 107 -31.77 -15.32 -6.58
N PRO A 108 -31.02 -16.43 -6.51
CA PRO A 108 -31.42 -17.61 -5.77
C PRO A 108 -31.77 -17.27 -4.32
N GLN A 109 -32.84 -17.87 -3.79
CA GLN A 109 -33.24 -17.69 -2.39
C GLN A 109 -32.49 -18.63 -1.45
N THR A 110 -32.02 -19.77 -1.96
CA THR A 110 -31.24 -20.76 -1.23
C THR A 110 -30.02 -21.15 -2.04
N TRP A 111 -28.90 -21.34 -1.36
CA TRP A 111 -27.61 -21.63 -1.98
C TRP A 111 -27.18 -23.09 -1.71
N ALA A 112 -26.67 -23.76 -2.74
CA ALA A 112 -26.16 -25.12 -2.64
C ALA A 112 -24.80 -25.12 -1.93
N GLU A 113 -24.72 -25.89 -0.85
CA GLU A 113 -23.49 -26.05 -0.07
C GLU A 113 -22.71 -27.27 -0.57
N THR A 114 -22.35 -27.32 -1.84
CA THR A 114 -21.65 -28.45 -2.48
C THR A 114 -20.24 -28.06 -2.92
N GLN A 115 -19.27 -28.97 -2.87
CA GLN A 115 -17.90 -28.69 -3.32
C GLN A 115 -17.85 -28.32 -4.81
N GLY A 116 -17.22 -27.19 -5.12
CA GLY A 116 -17.03 -26.70 -6.48
C GLY A 116 -18.24 -25.92 -7.00
N TRP A 117 -18.36 -25.81 -8.33
CA TRP A 117 -19.39 -24.99 -8.96
C TRP A 117 -20.78 -25.65 -9.00
N THR A 118 -21.79 -24.85 -8.68
CA THR A 118 -23.21 -25.14 -8.89
C THR A 118 -23.84 -24.06 -9.76
N ARG A 119 -24.51 -24.48 -10.83
CA ARG A 119 -25.34 -23.62 -11.68
C ARG A 119 -26.78 -23.64 -11.20
N TYR A 120 -27.43 -22.48 -11.19
CA TYR A 120 -28.83 -22.30 -10.86
C TYR A 120 -29.61 -21.99 -12.13
N ASN A 121 -30.57 -22.86 -12.44
CA ASN A 121 -31.40 -22.77 -13.64
C ASN A 121 -32.66 -21.93 -13.35
N ALA A 122 -33.26 -21.38 -14.41
CA ALA A 122 -34.45 -20.52 -14.29
C ALA A 122 -35.69 -21.24 -13.72
N ASP A 123 -35.73 -22.57 -13.78
CA ASP A 123 -36.77 -23.41 -13.18
C ASP A 123 -36.57 -23.66 -11.67
N GLY A 124 -35.49 -23.13 -11.09
CA GLY A 124 -35.11 -23.32 -9.70
C GLY A 124 -34.31 -24.61 -9.44
N SER A 125 -34.05 -25.43 -10.46
CA SER A 125 -33.18 -26.59 -10.33
C SER A 125 -31.71 -26.17 -10.27
N THR A 126 -30.89 -26.99 -9.60
CA THR A 126 -29.45 -26.79 -9.53
C THR A 126 -28.71 -27.94 -10.21
N THR A 127 -27.61 -27.61 -10.88
CA THR A 127 -26.77 -28.59 -11.58
C THR A 127 -25.30 -28.32 -11.25
N ARG A 128 -24.59 -29.35 -10.80
CA ARG A 128 -23.14 -29.26 -10.59
C ARG A 128 -22.43 -29.16 -11.94
N VAL A 129 -21.48 -28.24 -12.04
CA VAL A 129 -20.68 -28.02 -13.25
C VAL A 129 -19.21 -27.95 -12.87
N GLU A 130 -18.31 -28.15 -13.83
CA GLU A 130 -16.87 -28.03 -13.59
C GLU A 130 -16.42 -26.57 -13.57
N PHE A 131 -17.01 -25.74 -14.43
CA PHE A 131 -16.81 -24.28 -14.50
C PHE A 131 -18.04 -23.64 -15.20
N PRO A 132 -18.24 -22.32 -15.10
CA PRO A 132 -19.34 -21.64 -15.79
C PRO A 132 -19.16 -21.61 -17.32
N ASP A 133 -20.19 -22.02 -18.06
CA ASP A 133 -20.15 -22.15 -19.53
C ASP A 133 -20.20 -20.79 -20.26
N GLU A 134 -20.59 -19.71 -19.58
CA GLU A 134 -20.86 -18.42 -20.23
C GLU A 134 -19.61 -17.64 -20.60
N ASP A 135 -19.71 -16.96 -21.74
CA ASP A 135 -18.69 -16.08 -22.31
C ASP A 135 -18.53 -14.74 -21.57
N SER A 136 -19.52 -14.36 -20.76
CA SER A 136 -19.56 -13.09 -20.03
C SER A 136 -20.13 -13.30 -18.62
N LEU A 137 -19.35 -12.93 -17.60
CA LEU A 137 -19.69 -13.16 -16.20
C LEU A 137 -19.37 -11.91 -15.38
N VAL A 138 -20.19 -11.64 -14.36
CA VAL A 138 -19.77 -10.87 -13.19
C VAL A 138 -19.34 -11.86 -12.12
N PHE A 139 -18.24 -11.59 -11.41
CA PHE A 139 -17.57 -12.56 -10.54
C PHE A 139 -16.98 -11.87 -9.31
N ASP A 140 -17.10 -12.53 -8.17
CA ASP A 140 -16.62 -12.08 -6.87
C ASP A 140 -16.21 -13.29 -6.01
N VAL A 141 -15.15 -13.14 -5.20
CA VAL A 141 -14.54 -14.21 -4.40
C VAL A 141 -14.30 -13.74 -2.96
N GLU A 142 -14.63 -14.60 -2.00
CA GLU A 142 -14.39 -14.36 -0.58
C GLU A 142 -13.40 -15.36 0.03
N VAL A 143 -12.57 -14.84 0.93
CA VAL A 143 -11.49 -15.55 1.63
C VAL A 143 -11.66 -15.35 3.13
N LEU A 144 -11.44 -16.40 3.91
CA LEU A 144 -11.46 -16.34 5.36
C LEU A 144 -10.06 -16.03 5.92
N VAL A 145 -9.74 -14.74 6.01
CA VAL A 145 -8.39 -14.22 6.28
C VAL A 145 -7.73 -14.79 7.56
N PRO A 146 -8.44 -14.97 8.69
CA PRO A 146 -7.80 -15.48 9.92
C PRO A 146 -7.31 -16.92 9.82
N GLU A 147 -7.94 -17.74 8.97
CA GLU A 147 -7.74 -19.20 8.93
C GLU A 147 -6.92 -19.62 7.71
N SER A 148 -7.05 -18.93 6.57
CA SER A 148 -6.43 -19.36 5.31
C SER A 148 -6.38 -18.26 4.24
N ASP A 149 -5.34 -18.30 3.41
CA ASP A 149 -5.25 -17.49 2.16
C ASP A 149 -6.06 -18.11 1.00
N MET A 150 -6.85 -19.15 1.25
CA MET A 150 -7.59 -19.91 0.24
C MET A 150 -9.00 -19.35 0.00
N PRO A 151 -9.51 -19.40 -1.24
CA PRO A 151 -10.88 -19.00 -1.51
C PRO A 151 -11.85 -19.96 -0.83
N VAL A 152 -12.85 -19.42 -0.16
CA VAL A 152 -13.87 -20.21 0.54
C VAL A 152 -15.17 -20.23 -0.26
N LEU A 153 -15.59 -19.06 -0.74
CA LEU A 153 -16.81 -18.88 -1.51
C LEU A 153 -16.50 -18.05 -2.76
N ALA A 154 -17.21 -18.31 -3.84
CA ALA A 154 -17.27 -17.40 -4.96
C ALA A 154 -18.66 -17.41 -5.58
N THR A 155 -19.05 -16.27 -6.12
CA THR A 155 -20.35 -16.10 -6.77
C THR A 155 -20.13 -15.53 -8.15
N ALA A 156 -20.83 -16.07 -9.14
CA ALA A 156 -20.82 -15.53 -10.49
C ALA A 156 -22.23 -15.42 -11.06
N ALA A 157 -22.45 -14.43 -11.91
CA ALA A 157 -23.71 -14.27 -12.61
C ALA A 157 -23.48 -13.91 -14.08
N SER A 158 -24.31 -14.47 -14.94
CA SER A 158 -24.46 -14.09 -16.34
C SER A 158 -25.90 -13.66 -16.60
N PRO A 159 -26.23 -13.13 -17.79
CA PRO A 159 -27.62 -12.90 -18.17
C PRO A 159 -28.50 -14.16 -18.20
N ASN A 160 -27.91 -15.36 -18.19
CA ASN A 160 -28.63 -16.62 -18.32
C ASN A 160 -28.76 -17.38 -16.99
N HIS A 161 -27.70 -17.43 -16.19
CA HIS A 161 -27.63 -18.26 -14.98
C HIS A 161 -26.83 -17.60 -13.86
N TRP A 162 -27.16 -18.01 -12.63
CA TRP A 162 -26.35 -17.80 -11.43
C TRP A 162 -25.45 -19.00 -11.17
N TYR A 163 -24.34 -18.73 -10.51
CA TYR A 163 -23.36 -19.72 -10.12
C TYR A 163 -22.85 -19.46 -8.70
N SER A 164 -22.65 -20.52 -7.94
CA SER A 164 -21.92 -20.49 -6.67
C SER A 164 -20.79 -21.51 -6.69
N TRP A 165 -19.69 -21.18 -6.05
CA TRP A 165 -18.58 -22.08 -5.79
C TRP A 165 -18.29 -22.11 -4.30
N CYS A 166 -18.10 -23.31 -3.75
CA CYS A 166 -17.79 -23.48 -2.33
C CYS A 166 -16.62 -24.45 -2.13
N ASN A 167 -15.71 -24.10 -1.23
CA ASN A 167 -14.68 -25.01 -0.72
C ASN A 167 -15.11 -25.67 0.60
N GLN A 168 -15.81 -26.80 0.51
CA GLN A 168 -16.27 -27.58 1.66
C GLN A 168 -15.13 -28.09 2.55
N HIS A 169 -13.92 -28.28 2.03
CA HIS A 169 -12.80 -28.71 2.86
C HIS A 169 -12.47 -27.67 3.94
N LEU A 170 -12.66 -26.38 3.64
CA LEU A 170 -12.48 -25.28 4.59
C LEU A 170 -13.71 -25.06 5.46
N ILE A 171 -14.92 -25.30 4.93
CA ILE A 171 -16.18 -25.06 5.65
C ILE A 171 -16.47 -26.16 6.70
N LYS A 172 -16.09 -27.41 6.42
CA LYS A 172 -16.48 -28.58 7.23
C LYS A 172 -15.34 -29.27 7.96
N SER A 173 -14.09 -28.84 7.80
CA SER A 173 -12.97 -29.48 8.52
C SER A 173 -12.67 -28.77 9.84
N ASP A 174 -12.55 -29.56 10.91
CA ASP A 174 -11.92 -29.17 12.17
C ASP A 174 -10.38 -29.14 12.05
N ALA A 175 -9.84 -29.20 10.83
CA ALA A 175 -8.42 -29.36 10.60
C ALA A 175 -7.69 -28.03 10.77
N GLN A 176 -7.24 -27.79 12.00
CA GLN A 176 -6.23 -26.78 12.32
C GLN A 176 -4.94 -27.07 11.54
N GLY A 177 -4.78 -26.42 10.39
CA GLY A 177 -3.59 -26.55 9.58
C GLY A 177 -3.50 -25.45 8.54
N PHE A 178 -2.34 -24.80 8.44
CA PHE A 178 -2.04 -23.90 7.33
C PHE A 178 -2.03 -24.71 6.02
N PHE A 179 -3.10 -24.63 5.24
CA PHE A 179 -3.16 -25.23 3.92
C PHE A 179 -2.30 -24.40 2.96
N LYS A 180 -1.29 -25.04 2.36
CA LYS A 180 -0.52 -24.40 1.30
C LYS A 180 -1.35 -24.40 0.02
N MET A 181 -1.59 -23.23 -0.55
CA MET A 181 -2.29 -23.07 -1.82
C MET A 181 -1.62 -23.92 -2.91
N THR A 182 -2.39 -24.85 -3.48
CA THR A 182 -2.02 -25.58 -4.70
C THR A 182 -2.99 -25.21 -5.82
N PRO A 183 -2.59 -25.33 -7.10
CA PRO A 183 -3.48 -25.01 -8.22
C PRO A 183 -4.79 -25.80 -8.25
N ASP A 184 -4.85 -26.98 -7.64
CA ASP A 184 -6.05 -27.83 -7.59
C ASP A 184 -7.13 -27.29 -6.64
N GLU A 185 -6.74 -26.40 -5.72
CA GLU A 185 -7.63 -25.75 -4.75
C GLU A 185 -8.10 -24.36 -5.24
N LEU A 186 -7.69 -23.94 -6.44
CA LEU A 186 -8.12 -22.70 -7.07
C LEU A 186 -9.46 -22.87 -7.80
N ILE A 187 -10.13 -21.75 -8.06
CA ILE A 187 -11.44 -21.72 -8.71
C ILE A 187 -11.25 -21.89 -10.23
N PRO A 188 -11.80 -22.95 -10.84
CA PRO A 188 -11.74 -23.11 -12.30
C PRO A 188 -12.77 -22.20 -12.98
N LEU A 189 -12.38 -21.46 -14.01
CA LEU A 189 -13.29 -20.64 -14.85
C LEU A 189 -13.24 -20.98 -16.34
N ASP A 190 -12.34 -21.86 -16.75
CA ASP A 190 -12.16 -22.28 -18.15
C ASP A 190 -11.60 -23.72 -18.19
N MET A 191 -11.34 -24.23 -19.39
CA MET A 191 -10.75 -25.55 -19.58
C MET A 191 -9.25 -25.56 -19.30
N ASP A 192 -8.74 -26.59 -18.63
CA ASP A 192 -7.30 -26.77 -18.38
C ASP A 192 -6.51 -27.18 -19.64
N GLN A 193 -7.14 -27.85 -20.61
CA GLN A 193 -6.47 -28.59 -21.69
C GLN A 193 -6.47 -27.88 -23.06
N GLY A 194 -6.57 -26.55 -23.07
CA GLY A 194 -6.58 -25.74 -24.29
C GLY A 194 -7.95 -25.67 -24.97
N GLY A 195 -8.01 -25.07 -26.17
CA GLY A 195 -9.28 -24.78 -26.84
C GLY A 195 -10.03 -23.56 -26.29
N TRP A 196 -9.31 -22.68 -25.57
CA TRP A 196 -9.89 -21.52 -24.90
C TRP A 196 -10.65 -20.60 -25.84
N LYS A 197 -11.85 -20.25 -25.38
CA LYS A 197 -12.71 -19.25 -26.01
C LYS A 197 -12.46 -17.89 -25.36
N GLU A 198 -12.73 -16.83 -26.10
CA GLU A 198 -12.73 -15.50 -25.50
C GLU A 198 -13.80 -15.47 -24.41
N LYS A 199 -13.44 -15.02 -23.21
CA LYS A 199 -14.36 -14.85 -22.07
C LYS A 199 -14.07 -13.51 -21.40
N VAL A 200 -15.10 -12.81 -20.98
CA VAL A 200 -15.00 -11.56 -20.19
C VAL A 200 -15.51 -11.84 -18.79
N VAL A 201 -14.69 -11.53 -17.80
CA VAL A 201 -15.07 -11.57 -16.39
C VAL A 201 -15.00 -10.15 -15.87
N VAL A 202 -16.09 -9.67 -15.30
CA VAL A 202 -16.21 -8.34 -14.70
C VAL A 202 -16.24 -8.49 -13.19
N GLY A 203 -15.47 -7.69 -12.48
CA GLY A 203 -15.49 -7.64 -11.02
C GLY A 203 -15.21 -6.23 -10.53
N HIS A 204 -15.25 -6.04 -9.21
CA HIS A 204 -14.85 -4.81 -8.56
C HIS A 204 -13.57 -5.04 -7.77
N ASN A 205 -12.49 -4.36 -8.14
CA ASN A 205 -11.13 -4.74 -7.73
C ASN A 205 -10.76 -6.18 -8.17
N VAL A 206 -11.18 -6.56 -9.38
CA VAL A 206 -11.14 -7.93 -9.92
C VAL A 206 -9.75 -8.58 -9.93
N GLY A 207 -8.69 -7.79 -9.77
CA GLY A 207 -7.33 -8.31 -9.66
C GLY A 207 -7.14 -9.24 -8.45
N PHE A 208 -7.88 -9.01 -7.37
CA PHE A 208 -7.92 -9.89 -6.20
C PHE A 208 -8.60 -11.21 -6.57
N ASP A 209 -9.82 -11.17 -7.10
CA ASP A 209 -10.59 -12.36 -7.50
C ASP A 209 -9.86 -13.19 -8.55
N ARG A 210 -9.26 -12.52 -9.53
CA ARG A 210 -8.43 -13.14 -10.57
C ARG A 210 -7.30 -13.98 -9.97
N SER A 211 -6.74 -13.58 -8.83
CA SER A 211 -5.64 -14.33 -8.19
C SER A 211 -6.09 -15.70 -7.66
N PHE A 212 -7.40 -15.92 -7.52
CA PHE A 212 -7.97 -17.21 -7.10
C PHE A 212 -8.43 -18.08 -8.28
N VAL A 213 -8.24 -17.61 -9.52
CA VAL A 213 -8.65 -18.34 -10.73
C VAL A 213 -7.53 -19.25 -11.20
N LYS A 214 -7.82 -20.55 -11.31
CA LYS A 214 -6.85 -21.61 -11.62
C LYS A 214 -6.07 -21.37 -12.90
N GLU A 215 -6.77 -21.07 -13.99
CA GLU A 215 -6.18 -21.02 -15.32
C GLU A 215 -5.28 -19.79 -15.51
N GLN A 216 -5.35 -18.81 -14.61
CA GLN A 216 -4.47 -17.62 -14.64
C GLN A 216 -3.02 -17.92 -14.31
N TYR A 217 -2.74 -19.10 -13.76
CA TYR A 217 -1.39 -19.57 -13.47
C TYR A 217 -0.81 -20.46 -14.57
N LEU A 218 -1.57 -20.74 -15.64
CA LEU A 218 -1.07 -21.50 -16.79
C LEU A 218 -0.17 -20.62 -17.68
N ILE A 219 1.01 -21.13 -18.02
CA ILE A 219 2.02 -20.40 -18.82
C ILE A 219 1.47 -20.01 -20.21
N LYS A 220 0.79 -20.95 -20.86
CA LYS A 220 -0.04 -20.65 -22.03
C LYS A 220 -1.40 -20.29 -21.46
N GLY A 221 -1.69 -18.99 -21.41
CA GLY A 221 -2.84 -18.50 -20.67
C GLY A 221 -4.16 -18.66 -21.43
N PRO A 222 -5.28 -18.74 -20.70
CA PRO A 222 -6.61 -18.72 -21.29
C PRO A 222 -6.86 -17.41 -22.03
N LYS A 223 -7.87 -17.42 -22.90
CA LYS A 223 -8.37 -16.21 -23.57
C LYS A 223 -9.36 -15.43 -22.69
N THR A 224 -9.51 -15.80 -21.43
CA THR A 224 -10.26 -15.03 -20.43
C THR A 224 -9.57 -13.69 -20.15
N ARG A 225 -10.35 -12.61 -20.14
CA ARG A 225 -9.90 -11.27 -19.80
C ARG A 225 -10.78 -10.71 -18.70
N PHE A 226 -10.14 -10.00 -17.77
CA PHE A 226 -10.80 -9.39 -16.63
C PHE A 226 -10.98 -7.90 -16.87
N MET A 227 -12.17 -7.39 -16.57
CA MET A 227 -12.51 -5.97 -16.60
C MET A 227 -12.86 -5.51 -15.20
N ASP A 228 -12.17 -4.48 -14.74
CA ASP A 228 -12.30 -3.98 -13.38
C ASP A 228 -13.17 -2.72 -13.34
N THR A 229 -14.32 -2.81 -12.67
CA THR A 229 -15.21 -1.65 -12.47
C THR A 229 -14.56 -0.58 -11.61
N MET A 230 -13.70 -0.94 -10.65
CA MET A 230 -12.96 0.03 -9.83
C MET A 230 -12.00 0.87 -10.70
N SER A 231 -11.18 0.21 -11.52
CA SER A 231 -10.25 0.89 -12.43
C SER A 231 -10.97 1.76 -13.48
N MET A 232 -12.09 1.27 -14.03
CA MET A 232 -12.92 2.07 -14.95
C MET A 232 -13.49 3.30 -14.25
N HIS A 233 -14.00 3.14 -13.02
CA HIS A 233 -14.52 4.26 -12.24
C HIS A 233 -13.42 5.29 -11.96
N ILE A 234 -12.22 4.84 -11.58
CA ILE A 234 -11.07 5.72 -11.35
C ILE A 234 -10.77 6.57 -12.60
N ALA A 235 -10.85 5.97 -13.79
CA ALA A 235 -10.58 6.67 -15.05
C ALA A 235 -11.69 7.68 -15.42
N VAL A 236 -12.93 7.45 -15.01
CA VAL A 236 -14.10 8.27 -15.37
C VAL A 236 -14.40 9.33 -14.30
N SER A 237 -14.62 8.92 -13.04
CA SER A 237 -15.10 9.78 -11.95
C SER A 237 -14.37 9.56 -10.61
N GLY A 238 -13.15 9.03 -10.63
CA GLY A 238 -12.38 8.79 -9.41
C GLY A 238 -11.78 10.05 -8.79
N PHE A 239 -11.67 10.08 -7.46
CA PHE A 239 -10.98 11.16 -6.75
C PHE A 239 -9.46 11.04 -6.80
N THR A 240 -8.80 12.17 -7.02
CA THR A 240 -7.35 12.33 -6.79
C THR A 240 -7.00 12.20 -5.29
N GLY A 241 -5.72 11.99 -4.97
CA GLY A 241 -5.27 11.85 -3.57
C GLY A 241 -5.66 13.04 -2.68
N SER A 242 -5.53 14.27 -3.18
CA SER A 242 -5.92 15.48 -2.45
C SER A 242 -7.44 15.60 -2.29
N GLN A 243 -8.21 15.25 -3.33
CA GLN A 243 -9.67 15.21 -3.25
C GLN A 243 -10.16 14.19 -2.21
N ARG A 244 -9.59 12.99 -2.18
CA ARG A 244 -9.94 11.96 -1.18
C ARG A 244 -9.71 12.43 0.26
N MET A 245 -8.61 13.17 0.49
CA MET A 245 -8.35 13.78 1.80
C MET A 245 -9.45 14.77 2.20
N LEU A 246 -9.85 15.66 1.29
CA LEU A 246 -10.93 16.63 1.53
C LEU A 246 -12.29 15.94 1.74
N TRP A 247 -12.57 14.87 0.99
CA TRP A 247 -13.78 14.06 1.14
C TRP A 247 -13.85 13.38 2.51
N ASN A 248 -12.76 12.75 2.93
CA ASN A 248 -12.67 12.16 4.28
C ASN A 248 -12.85 13.22 5.37
N ALA A 249 -12.22 14.39 5.23
CA ALA A 249 -12.37 15.47 6.20
C ALA A 249 -13.82 15.97 6.31
N LYS A 250 -14.53 16.13 5.18
CA LYS A 250 -15.94 16.51 5.16
C LYS A 250 -16.82 15.42 5.80
N LYS A 251 -16.61 14.14 5.45
CA LYS A 251 -17.34 12.99 5.99
C LYS A 251 -17.17 12.83 7.50
N THR A 252 -15.97 13.12 8.01
CA THR A 252 -15.64 13.06 9.46
C THR A 252 -15.95 14.35 10.21
N GLY A 253 -16.39 15.40 9.53
CA GLY A 253 -16.62 16.72 10.14
C GLY A 253 -15.34 17.43 10.62
N SER A 254 -14.17 17.02 10.13
CA SER A 254 -12.88 17.57 10.54
C SER A 254 -12.66 19.00 10.02
N LYS A 255 -12.53 19.97 10.92
CA LYS A 255 -12.26 21.38 10.63
C LYS A 255 -10.77 21.70 10.81
N SER A 256 -9.90 21.03 10.06
CA SER A 256 -8.48 21.35 10.10
C SER A 256 -8.23 22.81 9.67
N LYS A 257 -7.25 23.46 10.30
CA LYS A 257 -6.87 24.85 9.99
C LYS A 257 -6.61 25.06 8.49
N SER A 258 -5.98 24.08 7.84
CA SER A 258 -5.72 24.08 6.40
C SER A 258 -6.99 24.10 5.53
N ILE A 259 -8.07 23.42 5.94
CA ILE A 259 -9.32 23.41 5.17
C ILE A 259 -10.03 24.76 5.29
N LEU A 260 -10.08 25.32 6.49
CA LEU A 260 -10.66 26.65 6.73
C LEU A 260 -9.90 27.74 5.94
N GLU A 261 -8.56 27.67 5.94
CA GLU A 261 -7.72 28.55 5.13
C GLU A 261 -7.98 28.39 3.62
N LEU A 262 -8.20 27.16 3.14
CA LEU A 262 -8.55 26.88 1.75
C LEU A 262 -9.94 27.43 1.37
N GLU A 263 -10.93 27.27 2.23
CA GLU A 263 -12.27 27.83 2.04
C GLU A 263 -12.24 29.36 1.99
N GLU A 264 -11.55 30.00 2.94
CA GLU A 264 -11.35 31.45 2.93
C GLU A 264 -10.63 31.92 1.68
N ARG A 265 -9.57 31.20 1.26
CA ARG A 265 -8.81 31.54 0.06
C ARG A 265 -9.68 31.44 -1.20
N ASN A 266 -10.49 30.39 -1.34
CA ASN A 266 -11.39 30.25 -2.49
C ASN A 266 -12.45 31.36 -2.50
N LYS A 267 -12.98 31.72 -1.32
CA LYS A 267 -13.92 32.84 -1.18
C LYS A 267 -13.28 34.18 -1.56
N ARG A 268 -12.03 34.45 -1.17
CA ARG A 268 -11.29 35.66 -1.55
C ARG A 268 -10.98 35.73 -3.05
N LEU A 269 -10.74 34.59 -3.69
CA LEU A 269 -10.39 34.50 -5.11
C LEU A 269 -11.60 34.32 -6.04
N ASN A 270 -12.84 34.39 -5.53
CA ASN A 270 -14.07 34.07 -6.27
C ASN A 270 -13.98 32.74 -7.04
N LYS A 271 -13.39 31.71 -6.41
CA LYS A 271 -13.33 30.34 -6.94
C LYS A 271 -14.52 29.52 -6.43
N LEU A 272 -14.82 28.43 -7.14
CA LEU A 272 -15.84 27.46 -6.74
C LEU A 272 -15.60 26.95 -5.30
N PRO A 273 -16.67 26.70 -4.53
CA PRO A 273 -16.59 26.05 -3.22
C PRO A 273 -15.69 24.81 -3.24
N VAL A 274 -14.96 24.59 -2.14
CA VAL A 274 -13.95 23.52 -2.00
C VAL A 274 -14.54 22.12 -2.21
N PHE A 275 -15.86 21.96 -2.08
CA PHE A 275 -16.54 20.66 -2.03
C PHE A 275 -17.56 20.42 -3.15
N GLU A 276 -17.67 21.30 -4.15
CA GLU A 276 -18.69 21.18 -5.21
C GLU A 276 -18.45 19.96 -6.11
N TRP A 277 -17.19 19.66 -6.44
CA TRP A 277 -16.80 18.48 -7.24
C TRP A 277 -17.11 17.13 -6.59
N MET A 278 -17.53 17.10 -5.31
CA MET A 278 -17.80 15.84 -4.60
C MET A 278 -19.04 15.11 -5.12
N GLU A 279 -19.94 15.82 -5.80
CA GLU A 279 -21.13 15.24 -6.41
C GLU A 279 -20.80 14.56 -7.75
N ASP A 280 -19.71 14.98 -8.40
CA ASP A 280 -19.29 14.50 -9.73
C ASP A 280 -18.45 13.21 -9.68
N GLY A 281 -18.20 12.65 -8.50
CA GLY A 281 -17.40 11.44 -8.37
C GLY A 281 -17.52 10.75 -7.02
N ALA A 282 -16.70 9.71 -6.82
CA ALA A 282 -16.74 8.89 -5.62
C ALA A 282 -15.33 8.38 -5.22
N PRO A 283 -15.15 7.92 -3.98
CA PRO A 283 -14.03 7.06 -3.62
C PRO A 283 -14.19 5.66 -4.22
N ASN A 284 -13.14 4.84 -4.12
CA ASN A 284 -13.02 3.65 -4.95
C ASN A 284 -13.75 2.39 -4.46
N ASN A 285 -14.35 2.36 -3.28
CA ASN A 285 -14.97 1.12 -2.77
C ASN A 285 -16.34 0.89 -3.43
N LEU A 286 -16.73 -0.38 -3.59
CA LEU A 286 -17.96 -0.76 -4.28
C LEU A 286 -19.19 -0.05 -3.72
N SER A 287 -19.33 0.04 -2.40
CA SER A 287 -20.49 0.67 -1.75
C SER A 287 -20.65 2.15 -2.16
N ASP A 288 -19.57 2.93 -2.11
CA ASP A 288 -19.60 4.35 -2.49
C ASP A 288 -19.75 4.52 -4.03
N VAL A 289 -19.14 3.64 -4.84
CA VAL A 289 -19.28 3.65 -6.31
C VAL A 289 -20.71 3.30 -6.74
N TYR A 290 -21.31 2.30 -6.09
CA TYR A 290 -22.68 1.86 -6.31
C TYR A 290 -23.69 2.95 -5.91
N GLN A 291 -23.47 3.63 -4.79
CA GLN A 291 -24.27 4.80 -4.41
C GLN A 291 -24.16 5.93 -5.44
N HIS A 292 -22.96 6.21 -5.95
CA HIS A 292 -22.74 7.29 -6.90
C HIS A 292 -23.43 7.05 -8.26
N TYR A 293 -23.27 5.86 -8.86
CA TYR A 293 -23.83 5.58 -10.18
C TYR A 293 -25.29 5.11 -10.14
N CYS A 294 -25.63 4.24 -9.19
CA CYS A 294 -26.92 3.55 -9.17
C CYS A 294 -27.91 4.16 -8.16
N GLN A 295 -27.47 5.11 -7.31
CA GLN A 295 -28.26 5.62 -6.18
C GLN A 295 -28.77 4.48 -5.27
N GLY A 296 -28.01 3.38 -5.23
CA GLY A 296 -28.37 2.19 -4.48
C GLY A 296 -28.29 2.41 -2.98
N ALA A 297 -28.97 1.55 -2.22
CA ALA A 297 -28.79 1.51 -0.78
C ALA A 297 -27.34 1.13 -0.43
N PRO A 298 -26.80 1.62 0.70
CA PRO A 298 -25.48 1.20 1.16
C PRO A 298 -25.42 -0.33 1.32
N LEU A 299 -24.40 -0.94 0.72
CA LEU A 299 -24.09 -2.35 0.92
C LEU A 299 -23.74 -2.61 2.38
N ASP A 300 -24.23 -3.73 2.91
CA ASP A 300 -24.06 -4.13 4.31
C ASP A 300 -22.58 -4.43 4.60
N LYS A 301 -22.04 -3.80 5.64
CA LYS A 301 -20.62 -3.97 5.99
C LYS A 301 -20.40 -5.03 7.05
N GLU A 302 -21.42 -5.34 7.85
CA GLU A 302 -21.30 -6.21 9.02
C GLU A 302 -21.11 -7.67 8.59
N VAL A 303 -21.78 -8.09 7.52
CA VAL A 303 -21.67 -9.46 6.99
C VAL A 303 -20.25 -9.76 6.48
N ARG A 304 -19.55 -8.75 5.93
CA ARG A 304 -18.17 -8.86 5.47
C ARG A 304 -17.17 -9.10 6.62
N GLU A 305 -17.45 -8.61 7.82
CA GLU A 305 -16.54 -8.76 8.97
C GLU A 305 -16.32 -10.23 9.33
N VAL A 306 -17.28 -11.11 9.04
CA VAL A 306 -17.15 -12.56 9.24
C VAL A 306 -15.99 -13.15 8.43
N PHE A 307 -15.74 -12.67 7.20
CA PHE A 307 -14.60 -13.13 6.40
C PHE A 307 -13.26 -12.58 6.89
N LEU A 308 -13.27 -11.43 7.58
CA LEU A 308 -12.07 -10.75 8.05
C LEU A 308 -11.62 -11.19 9.44
N GLU A 309 -12.57 -11.50 10.32
CA GLU A 309 -12.31 -11.76 11.75
C GLU A 309 -12.94 -13.07 12.25
N GLY A 310 -13.85 -13.68 11.48
CA GLY A 310 -14.59 -14.86 11.89
C GLY A 310 -13.84 -16.18 11.71
N THR A 311 -14.51 -17.27 12.08
CA THR A 311 -13.98 -18.65 12.02
C THR A 311 -14.70 -19.51 10.99
N THR A 312 -14.12 -20.67 10.63
CA THR A 312 -14.75 -21.65 9.73
C THR A 312 -16.09 -22.15 10.27
N TYR A 313 -16.22 -22.26 11.60
CA TYR A 313 -17.45 -22.65 12.28
C TYR A 313 -18.56 -21.60 12.11
N GLU A 314 -18.25 -20.33 12.35
CA GLU A 314 -19.21 -19.22 12.16
C GLU A 314 -19.63 -19.09 10.70
N LEU A 315 -18.69 -19.28 9.77
CA LEU A 315 -18.97 -19.31 8.35
C LEU A 315 -19.92 -20.45 7.99
N GLY A 316 -19.71 -21.66 8.51
CA GLY A 316 -20.59 -22.80 8.29
C GLY A 316 -22.01 -22.59 8.81
N LEU A 317 -22.17 -21.91 9.95
CA LEU A 317 -23.50 -21.59 10.51
C LEU A 317 -24.25 -20.53 9.70
N ASN A 318 -23.54 -19.60 9.06
CA ASN A 318 -24.13 -18.44 8.38
C ASN A 318 -23.96 -18.45 6.85
N ILE A 319 -23.63 -19.61 6.27
CA ILE A 319 -23.24 -19.74 4.86
C ILE A 319 -24.31 -19.21 3.89
N GLN A 320 -25.59 -19.40 4.18
CA GLN A 320 -26.68 -18.90 3.33
C GLN A 320 -26.73 -17.38 3.25
N ASN A 321 -26.52 -16.69 4.38
CA ASN A 321 -26.48 -15.24 4.44
C ASN A 321 -25.21 -14.70 3.76
N LEU A 322 -24.07 -15.33 4.02
CA LEU A 322 -22.78 -14.96 3.42
C LEU A 322 -22.81 -15.10 1.89
N MET A 323 -23.38 -16.19 1.37
CA MET A 323 -23.59 -16.38 -0.07
C MET A 323 -24.55 -15.35 -0.66
N SER A 324 -25.63 -15.01 0.05
CA SER A 324 -26.54 -13.93 -0.38
C SER A 324 -25.83 -12.58 -0.44
N TYR A 325 -24.95 -12.30 0.54
CA TYR A 325 -24.11 -11.09 0.55
C TYR A 325 -23.18 -11.04 -0.67
N CYS A 326 -22.45 -12.12 -0.97
CA CYS A 326 -21.60 -12.21 -2.16
C CYS A 326 -22.41 -11.97 -3.44
N ALA A 327 -23.62 -12.53 -3.51
CA ALA A 327 -24.52 -12.32 -4.64
C ALA A 327 -25.02 -10.87 -4.75
N ASP A 328 -25.23 -10.18 -3.63
CA ASP A 328 -25.59 -8.76 -3.62
C ASP A 328 -24.44 -7.88 -4.12
N ASP A 329 -23.19 -8.20 -3.79
CA ASP A 329 -22.00 -7.54 -4.35
C ASP A 329 -21.85 -7.79 -5.86
N VAL A 330 -22.16 -8.99 -6.33
CA VAL A 330 -22.24 -9.31 -7.78
C VAL A 330 -23.34 -8.49 -8.48
N ILE A 331 -24.52 -8.35 -7.87
CA ILE A 331 -25.61 -7.51 -8.40
C ILE A 331 -25.18 -6.05 -8.47
N ALA A 332 -24.62 -5.51 -7.39
CA ALA A 332 -24.15 -4.13 -7.34
C ALA A 332 -23.06 -3.88 -8.40
N THR A 333 -22.10 -4.80 -8.54
CA THR A 333 -21.04 -4.73 -9.55
C THR A 333 -21.62 -4.76 -10.98
N HIS A 334 -22.61 -5.60 -11.25
CA HIS A 334 -23.30 -5.64 -12.54
C HIS A 334 -23.97 -4.31 -12.85
N GLN A 335 -24.77 -3.78 -11.91
CA GLN A 335 -25.49 -2.51 -12.10
C GLN A 335 -24.54 -1.32 -12.29
N VAL A 336 -23.45 -1.26 -11.52
CA VAL A 336 -22.38 -0.27 -11.74
C VAL A 336 -21.83 -0.42 -13.14
N PHE A 337 -21.51 -1.65 -13.57
CA PHE A 337 -20.95 -1.90 -14.89
C PHE A 337 -21.90 -1.50 -16.03
N GLN A 338 -23.22 -1.71 -15.89
CA GLN A 338 -24.22 -1.30 -16.87
C GLN A 338 -24.17 0.21 -17.17
N ILE A 339 -23.93 1.04 -16.16
CA ILE A 339 -23.83 2.50 -16.32
C ILE A 339 -22.41 2.91 -16.73
N LEU A 340 -21.41 2.32 -16.09
CA LEU A 340 -20.02 2.72 -16.22
C LEU A 340 -19.41 2.35 -17.58
N TRP A 341 -19.79 1.22 -18.16
CA TRP A 341 -19.22 0.75 -19.42
C TRP A 341 -19.54 1.66 -20.61
N PRO A 342 -20.80 2.08 -20.86
CA PRO A 342 -21.10 3.09 -21.87
C PRO A 342 -20.35 4.41 -21.64
N LEU A 343 -20.29 4.90 -20.40
CA LEU A 343 -19.57 6.13 -20.05
C LEU A 343 -18.07 6.02 -20.33
N PHE A 344 -17.48 4.86 -20.03
CA PHE A 344 -16.08 4.58 -20.32
C PHE A 344 -15.82 4.59 -21.83
N GLN A 345 -16.70 3.98 -22.64
CA GLN A 345 -16.59 3.98 -24.09
C GLN A 345 -16.74 5.39 -24.69
N GLU A 346 -17.66 6.20 -24.16
CA GLU A 346 -17.84 7.59 -24.57
C GLU A 346 -16.60 8.43 -24.28
N ARG A 347 -16.04 8.28 -23.07
CA ARG A 347 -14.87 9.05 -22.63
C ARG A 347 -13.57 8.59 -23.28
N PHE A 348 -13.45 7.31 -23.59
CA PHE A 348 -12.27 6.70 -24.21
C PHE A 348 -12.66 5.96 -25.51
N PRO A 349 -13.04 6.69 -26.58
CA PRO A 349 -13.57 6.10 -27.81
C PRO A 349 -12.52 5.36 -28.64
N HIS A 350 -11.24 5.54 -28.35
CA HIS A 350 -10.16 4.87 -29.07
C HIS A 350 -9.96 3.44 -28.55
N PRO A 351 -10.06 2.39 -29.40
CA PRO A 351 -10.06 0.99 -28.97
C PRO A 351 -8.74 0.53 -28.34
N VAL A 352 -7.64 1.25 -28.59
CA VAL A 352 -6.35 0.96 -27.94
C VAL A 352 -6.45 1.07 -26.42
N THR A 353 -7.28 1.96 -25.87
CA THR A 353 -7.44 2.08 -24.42
C THR A 353 -8.00 0.78 -23.84
N LEU A 354 -9.05 0.22 -24.46
CA LEU A 354 -9.63 -1.05 -24.05
C LEU A 354 -8.65 -2.22 -24.26
N ALA A 355 -8.01 -2.30 -25.43
CA ALA A 355 -7.03 -3.35 -25.72
C ALA A 355 -5.86 -3.34 -24.72
N GLY A 356 -5.35 -2.15 -24.39
CA GLY A 356 -4.31 -1.97 -23.39
C GLY A 356 -4.77 -2.39 -22.00
N MET A 357 -5.96 -1.98 -21.57
CA MET A 357 -6.53 -2.35 -20.27
C MET A 357 -6.69 -3.87 -20.12
N LEU A 358 -7.23 -4.56 -21.14
CA LEU A 358 -7.37 -6.02 -21.14
C LEU A 358 -6.01 -6.73 -21.07
N GLN A 359 -5.00 -6.19 -21.74
CA GLN A 359 -3.66 -6.75 -21.72
C GLN A 359 -2.95 -6.53 -20.37
N MET A 360 -3.08 -5.34 -19.78
CA MET A 360 -2.53 -5.03 -18.45
C MET A 360 -3.15 -5.91 -17.36
N GLY A 361 -4.46 -6.15 -17.44
CA GLY A 361 -5.19 -7.06 -16.54
C GLY A 361 -4.78 -8.54 -16.66
N SER A 362 -4.00 -8.90 -17.67
CA SER A 362 -3.53 -10.29 -17.91
C SER A 362 -2.04 -10.48 -17.59
N SER A 363 -1.41 -9.53 -16.89
CA SER A 363 -0.02 -9.65 -16.48
C SER A 363 0.17 -10.74 -15.43
N TYR A 364 1.32 -11.41 -15.46
CA TYR A 364 1.74 -12.40 -14.47
C TYR A 364 3.24 -12.23 -14.19
N LEU A 365 3.65 -12.58 -12.97
CA LEU A 365 5.05 -12.55 -12.55
C LEU A 365 5.55 -13.99 -12.39
N PRO A 366 6.49 -14.45 -13.24
CA PRO A 366 7.04 -15.78 -13.10
C PRO A 366 7.91 -15.86 -11.85
N LEU A 367 7.53 -16.75 -10.93
CA LEU A 367 8.30 -17.07 -9.74
C LEU A 367 8.97 -18.44 -9.92
N ASN A 368 10.10 -18.64 -9.25
CA ASN A 368 10.76 -19.93 -9.16
C ASN A 368 10.84 -20.40 -7.71
N ALA A 369 11.33 -21.61 -7.49
CA ALA A 369 11.46 -22.20 -6.16
C ALA A 369 12.33 -21.38 -5.19
N ASN A 370 13.21 -20.48 -5.70
CA ASN A 370 14.05 -19.64 -4.86
C ASN A 370 13.28 -18.47 -4.21
N TRP A 371 12.02 -18.22 -4.60
CA TRP A 371 11.23 -17.13 -4.02
C TRP A 371 11.04 -17.29 -2.51
N ASN A 372 10.71 -18.50 -2.05
CA ASN A 372 10.55 -18.77 -0.62
C ASN A 372 11.88 -18.60 0.13
N ARG A 373 12.97 -19.10 -0.44
CA ARG A 373 14.31 -18.90 0.12
C ARG A 373 14.67 -17.41 0.20
N TYR A 374 14.33 -16.63 -0.82
CA TYR A 374 14.54 -15.19 -0.82
C TYR A 374 13.77 -14.51 0.31
N LEU A 375 12.48 -14.84 0.48
CA LEU A 375 11.66 -14.30 1.57
C LEU A 375 12.22 -14.67 2.95
N GLU A 376 12.49 -15.95 3.19
CA GLU A 376 13.07 -16.44 4.44
C GLU A 376 14.41 -15.76 4.75
N THR A 377 15.30 -15.67 3.76
CA THR A 377 16.62 -15.04 3.95
C THR A 377 16.50 -13.53 4.20
N ALA A 378 15.60 -12.84 3.48
CA ALA A 378 15.38 -11.41 3.66
C ALA A 378 14.81 -11.12 5.06
N GLU A 379 13.86 -11.92 5.52
CA GLU A 379 13.25 -11.83 6.85
C GLU A 379 14.28 -12.14 7.95
N GLU A 380 15.12 -13.16 7.77
CA GLU A 380 16.21 -13.48 8.68
C GLU A 380 17.21 -12.31 8.80
N ILE A 381 17.64 -11.74 7.67
CA ILE A 381 18.56 -10.59 7.66
C ILE A 381 17.91 -9.38 8.36
N TYR A 382 16.64 -9.11 8.08
CA TYR A 382 15.89 -8.04 8.74
C TYR A 382 15.87 -8.23 10.26
N ASN A 383 15.48 -9.42 10.73
CA ASN A 383 15.41 -9.74 12.16
C ASN A 383 16.79 -9.72 12.84
N ASN A 384 17.82 -10.18 12.15
CA ASN A 384 19.20 -10.09 12.61
C ASN A 384 19.65 -8.62 12.75
N LYS A 385 19.33 -7.75 11.79
CA LYS A 385 19.63 -6.31 11.87
C LYS A 385 18.84 -5.59 12.95
N GLN A 386 17.58 -5.96 13.16
CA GLN A 386 16.78 -5.43 14.27
C GLN A 386 17.38 -5.82 15.62
N SER A 387 17.73 -7.10 15.79
CA SER A 387 18.37 -7.61 17.00
C SER A 387 19.75 -6.97 17.25
N GLU A 388 20.56 -6.80 16.20
CA GLU A 388 21.86 -6.13 16.28
C GLU A 388 21.70 -4.67 16.73
N ARG A 389 20.75 -3.94 16.13
CA ARG A 389 20.42 -2.56 16.51
C ARG A 389 20.01 -2.47 17.98
N GLU A 390 19.11 -3.34 18.42
CA GLU A 390 18.64 -3.37 19.81
C GLU A 390 19.77 -3.62 20.80
N ARG A 391 20.63 -4.63 20.53
CA ARG A 391 21.81 -4.89 21.36
C ARG A 391 22.77 -3.70 21.41
N MET A 392 23.00 -3.03 20.29
CA MET A 392 23.86 -1.85 20.23
C MET A 392 23.27 -0.69 21.04
N LEU A 393 21.97 -0.42 20.92
CA LEU A 393 21.29 0.62 21.70
C LEU A 393 21.31 0.31 23.19
N ILE A 394 21.07 -0.94 23.58
CA ILE A 394 21.19 -1.40 24.97
C ILE A 394 22.61 -1.16 25.49
N LYS A 395 23.62 -1.52 24.70
CA LYS A 395 25.03 -1.30 25.05
C LYS A 395 25.32 0.19 25.26
N ILE A 396 24.94 1.04 24.31
CA ILE A 396 25.13 2.50 24.40
C ILE A 396 24.43 3.08 25.64
N ALA A 397 23.21 2.65 25.93
CA ALA A 397 22.48 3.09 27.11
C ALA A 397 23.16 2.66 28.42
N ASN A 398 23.63 1.41 28.49
CA ASN A 398 24.40 0.92 29.64
C ASN A 398 25.74 1.66 29.81
N ASP A 399 26.48 1.84 28.71
CA ASP A 399 27.76 2.56 28.71
C ASP A 399 27.56 4.02 29.15
N ALA A 400 26.47 4.67 28.72
CA ALA A 400 26.13 6.02 29.12
C ALA A 400 25.89 6.14 30.63
N CYS A 401 25.34 5.13 31.30
CA CYS A 401 25.16 5.17 32.76
C CYS A 401 26.46 5.36 33.54
N SER A 402 27.62 4.99 32.98
CA SER A 402 28.93 5.25 33.62
C SER A 402 29.22 6.74 33.81
N LEU A 403 28.61 7.63 33.02
CA LEU A 403 28.77 9.09 33.13
C LEU A 403 28.15 9.66 34.41
N LEU A 404 27.35 8.87 35.13
CA LEU A 404 26.84 9.23 36.45
C LEU A 404 27.99 9.37 37.46
N GLU A 405 29.06 8.59 37.31
CA GLU A 405 30.25 8.69 38.16
C GLU A 405 30.93 10.05 37.94
N GLY A 406 31.10 10.80 39.03
CA GLY A 406 31.71 12.14 38.98
C GLY A 406 30.87 13.21 38.27
N ASN A 407 29.58 12.96 38.00
CA ASN A 407 28.70 13.87 37.25
C ASN A 407 29.22 14.28 35.87
N ARG A 408 29.97 13.40 35.20
CA ARG A 408 30.59 13.66 33.88
C ARG A 408 29.56 13.93 32.79
N TYR A 409 28.32 13.46 32.96
CA TYR A 409 27.23 13.74 32.04
C TYR A 409 26.96 15.25 31.86
N LYS A 410 27.30 16.10 32.84
CA LYS A 410 27.11 17.56 32.75
C LYS A 410 28.01 18.21 31.70
N GLU A 411 29.12 17.57 31.35
CA GLU A 411 30.05 18.04 30.32
C GLU A 411 29.70 17.46 28.94
N ASP A 412 28.77 16.50 28.85
CA ASP A 412 28.41 15.82 27.61
C ASP A 412 27.34 16.62 26.83
N PRO A 413 27.63 17.11 25.61
CA PRO A 413 26.70 17.96 24.85
C PRO A 413 25.37 17.31 24.46
N TRP A 414 25.28 15.97 24.50
CA TRP A 414 24.05 15.25 24.14
C TRP A 414 23.25 14.79 25.35
N LEU A 415 23.91 14.51 26.47
CA LEU A 415 23.28 13.84 27.62
C LEU A 415 23.11 14.74 28.84
N TRP A 416 23.60 15.98 28.81
CA TRP A 416 23.56 16.91 29.94
C TRP A 416 22.15 17.25 30.43
N ASP A 417 21.16 17.25 29.52
CA ASP A 417 19.77 17.65 29.78
C ASP A 417 18.85 16.49 30.15
N LEU A 418 19.35 15.25 30.18
CA LEU A 418 18.58 14.10 30.59
C LEU A 418 18.33 14.09 32.11
N ASP A 419 17.28 13.40 32.54
CA ASP A 419 16.97 13.26 33.96
C ASP A 419 17.86 12.20 34.63
N TRP A 420 18.98 12.67 35.19
CA TRP A 420 19.98 11.87 35.90
C TRP A 420 19.65 11.59 37.37
N SER A 421 18.47 11.95 37.85
CA SER A 421 18.10 11.72 39.25
C SER A 421 18.02 10.21 39.59
N ILE A 422 18.45 9.86 40.80
CA ILE A 422 18.53 8.46 41.25
C ILE A 422 17.53 8.21 42.38
N GLN A 423 16.84 7.07 42.32
CA GLN A 423 16.09 6.57 43.46
C GLN A 423 16.92 5.54 44.22
N ASN A 424 17.22 5.85 45.48
CA ASN A 424 17.94 4.95 46.37
C ASN A 424 17.05 3.79 46.84
N LEU A 425 17.66 2.62 47.01
CA LEU A 425 17.01 1.45 47.59
C LEU A 425 16.62 1.74 49.06
N ARG A 426 15.33 1.67 49.37
CA ARG A 426 14.84 1.75 50.76
C ARG A 426 14.82 0.35 51.37
N ILE A 427 15.51 0.15 52.49
CA ILE A 427 15.56 -1.11 53.24
C ILE A 427 14.82 -0.92 54.57
N LYS A 428 14.04 -1.93 55.00
CA LYS A 428 13.42 -1.92 56.33
C LYS A 428 14.53 -1.99 57.40
N LYS A 429 14.49 -1.09 58.37
CA LYS A 429 15.43 -1.12 59.50
C LYS A 429 15.28 -2.43 60.26
N THR A 430 16.40 -3.14 60.46
CA THR A 430 16.44 -4.31 61.33
C THR A 430 16.13 -3.89 62.77
N PRO A 431 15.25 -4.59 63.51
CA PRO A 431 15.01 -4.26 64.91
C PRO A 431 16.31 -4.43 65.72
N LEU A 432 16.57 -3.47 66.63
CA LEU A 432 17.80 -3.36 67.43
C LEU A 432 18.11 -4.60 68.30
N SER A 433 17.16 -5.51 68.49
CA SER A 433 17.33 -6.74 69.29
C SER A 433 18.20 -7.81 68.60
N ALA A 434 18.36 -7.79 67.28
CA ALA A 434 19.17 -8.76 66.54
C ALA A 434 20.69 -8.46 66.57
N LYS A 435 21.09 -7.23 66.94
CA LYS A 435 22.52 -6.82 66.98
C LYS A 435 23.32 -7.43 68.13
N LYS A 436 22.69 -8.07 69.13
CA LYS A 436 23.37 -8.61 70.31
C LYS A 436 23.82 -10.09 70.21
N LYS A 437 23.54 -10.81 69.12
CA LYS A 437 23.81 -12.26 69.00
C LYS A 437 24.84 -12.68 67.92
N ALA A 438 25.70 -11.77 67.46
CA ALA A 438 26.72 -12.07 66.43
C ALA A 438 28.16 -11.87 66.93
N LYS A 439 28.48 -12.40 68.11
CA LYS A 439 29.85 -12.55 68.62
C LYS A 439 30.09 -14.00 69.06
N SER A 440 30.31 -14.88 68.07
CA SER A 440 30.86 -16.25 68.09
C SER A 440 30.35 -16.90 66.80
N ASP A 441 31.07 -17.56 65.91
CA ASP A 441 32.41 -18.16 65.87
C ASP A 441 32.94 -18.02 64.43
N LYS A 442 34.26 -18.09 64.25
CA LYS A 442 34.89 -18.20 62.93
C LYS A 442 34.89 -19.67 62.51
N THR A 443 33.90 -20.08 61.72
CA THR A 443 33.98 -21.26 60.85
C THR A 443 33.94 -20.80 59.40
N GLU A 444 34.70 -21.47 58.53
CA GLU A 444 34.75 -21.17 57.09
C GLU A 444 33.34 -21.31 56.49
N GLU A 445 32.73 -20.18 56.10
CA GLU A 445 31.40 -20.15 55.47
C GLU A 445 31.45 -20.87 54.12
N THR A 446 30.64 -21.92 53.95
CA THR A 446 30.50 -22.58 52.66
C THR A 446 29.72 -21.70 51.68
N THR A 447 29.89 -21.90 50.37
CA THR A 447 29.19 -21.11 49.33
C THR A 447 27.66 -21.20 49.47
N VAL A 448 27.15 -22.32 49.97
CA VAL A 448 25.70 -22.55 50.21
C VAL A 448 25.19 -21.72 51.40
N ASP A 449 26.00 -21.56 52.45
CA ASP A 449 25.65 -20.73 53.61
C ASP A 449 25.64 -19.24 53.24
N ILE A 450 26.57 -18.80 52.40
CA ILE A 450 26.60 -17.43 51.89
C ILE A 450 25.35 -17.15 51.04
N VAL A 451 24.98 -18.07 50.14
CA VAL A 451 23.79 -17.93 49.29
C VAL A 451 22.50 -17.91 50.12
N SER A 452 22.37 -18.81 51.11
CA SER A 452 21.18 -18.84 51.98
C SER A 452 21.06 -17.57 52.84
N LYS A 453 22.19 -17.03 53.34
CA LYS A 453 22.26 -15.76 54.05
C LYS A 453 21.86 -14.59 53.15
N VAL A 454 22.32 -14.54 51.90
CA VAL A 454 21.91 -13.52 50.91
C VAL A 454 20.41 -13.63 50.62
N LEU A 455 19.87 -14.83 50.39
CA LEU A 455 18.44 -15.04 50.15
C LEU A 455 17.58 -14.60 51.35
N SER A 456 18.08 -14.79 52.58
CA SER A 456 17.39 -14.36 53.81
C SER A 456 17.23 -12.83 53.91
N THR A 457 18.10 -12.06 53.25
CA THR A 457 18.03 -10.58 53.24
C THR A 457 16.85 -10.03 52.42
N LYS A 458 16.21 -10.86 51.58
CA LYS A 458 14.97 -10.50 50.85
C LYS A 458 13.86 -10.01 51.79
N ASN A 459 13.81 -10.53 53.01
CA ASN A 459 12.80 -10.15 54.01
C ASN A 459 12.93 -8.70 54.52
N LEU A 460 14.10 -8.08 54.31
CA LEU A 460 14.37 -6.68 54.66
C LEU A 460 13.88 -5.70 53.57
N LEU A 461 13.45 -6.18 52.41
CA LEU A 461 12.90 -5.35 51.34
C LEU A 461 11.43 -4.97 51.63
N TYR A 462 11.01 -3.81 51.13
CA TYR A 462 9.60 -3.43 51.11
C TYR A 462 8.83 -4.26 50.08
N LYS A 463 7.52 -4.45 50.32
CA LYS A 463 6.63 -5.26 49.45
C LYS A 463 6.58 -4.69 48.02
N VAL A 464 6.69 -3.37 47.87
CA VAL A 464 6.87 -2.69 46.59
C VAL A 464 8.33 -2.26 46.51
N SER A 465 9.10 -2.92 45.65
CA SER A 465 10.50 -2.56 45.38
C SER A 465 10.56 -1.38 44.41
N ALA A 466 11.52 -0.48 44.63
CA ALA A 466 11.80 0.57 43.65
C ALA A 466 12.26 -0.06 42.32
N HIS A 467 11.73 0.42 41.19
CA HIS A 467 12.15 -0.03 39.86
C HIS A 467 13.59 0.40 39.59
N MET A 468 14.48 -0.55 39.26
CA MET A 468 15.91 -0.32 38.96
C MET A 468 16.58 0.71 39.92
N PRO A 469 16.71 0.41 41.22
CA PRO A 469 17.31 1.33 42.19
C PRO A 469 18.78 1.57 41.86
N GLY A 470 19.25 2.80 42.03
CA GLY A 470 20.63 3.18 41.66
C GLY A 470 20.83 3.65 40.21
N TYR A 471 19.86 3.42 39.31
CA TYR A 471 19.94 3.88 37.93
C TYR A 471 19.24 5.25 37.72
N PRO A 472 19.72 6.07 36.75
CA PRO A 472 19.08 7.33 36.34
C PRO A 472 17.63 7.16 35.89
N LEU A 473 16.76 8.15 36.14
CA LEU A 473 15.36 8.10 35.72
C LEU A 473 15.18 7.95 34.21
N TRP A 474 15.98 8.63 33.38
CA TRP A 474 15.92 8.45 31.92
C TRP A 474 16.15 6.99 31.50
N PHE A 475 17.09 6.29 32.15
CA PHE A 475 17.41 4.89 31.84
C PHE A 475 16.28 3.93 32.24
N LYS A 476 15.60 4.23 33.35
CA LYS A 476 14.44 3.43 33.80
C LYS A 476 13.29 3.46 32.81
N LYS A 477 13.12 4.55 32.04
CA LYS A 477 12.09 4.66 31.00
C LYS A 477 12.24 3.58 29.92
N PHE A 478 13.45 3.03 29.76
CA PHE A 478 13.75 1.98 28.80
C PHE A 478 13.71 0.57 29.39
N CYS A 479 13.57 0.42 30.71
CA CYS A 479 13.57 -0.89 31.37
C CYS A 479 12.12 -1.34 31.64
N PRO A 480 11.72 -2.56 31.24
CA PRO A 480 10.38 -3.08 31.51
C PRO A 480 10.16 -3.27 33.02
N LYS A 481 8.94 -2.99 33.50
CA LYS A 481 8.63 -3.10 34.93
C LYS A 481 8.51 -4.57 35.32
N LEU A 482 8.88 -4.89 36.57
CA LEU A 482 8.69 -6.23 37.12
C LEU A 482 7.21 -6.62 37.05
N GLY A 483 6.87 -7.63 36.26
CA GLY A 483 5.50 -8.12 36.06
C GLY A 483 4.91 -7.89 34.67
N GLU A 484 5.55 -7.09 33.80
CA GLU A 484 5.18 -6.98 32.38
C GLU A 484 5.72 -8.20 31.61
N VAL A 485 4.90 -8.84 30.77
CA VAL A 485 5.30 -10.00 29.94
C VAL A 485 5.41 -9.57 28.47
N PRO A 486 6.51 -9.88 27.76
CA PRO A 486 7.72 -10.57 28.24
C PRO A 486 8.64 -9.64 29.06
N TRP A 487 9.05 -10.09 30.25
CA TRP A 487 10.02 -9.35 31.08
C TRP A 487 11.44 -9.69 30.67
N SER A 488 12.29 -8.67 30.56
CA SER A 488 13.71 -8.82 30.24
C SER A 488 14.55 -7.84 31.06
N TYR A 489 15.77 -8.24 31.42
CA TYR A 489 16.68 -7.37 32.16
C TYR A 489 17.32 -6.30 31.25
N GLY A 490 17.38 -5.05 31.73
CA GLY A 490 18.03 -3.93 31.04
C GLY A 490 17.10 -3.07 30.17
N PRO A 491 17.65 -2.11 29.41
CA PRO A 491 16.89 -1.09 28.68
C PRO A 491 16.31 -1.62 27.35
N THR A 492 15.52 -2.69 27.39
CA THR A 492 14.99 -3.36 26.19
C THR A 492 13.85 -2.63 25.50
N LEU A 493 13.19 -1.68 26.16
CA LEU A 493 12.14 -0.83 25.57
C LEU A 493 12.71 0.37 24.80
N ILE A 494 14.03 0.43 24.60
CA ILE A 494 14.66 1.48 23.81
C ILE A 494 14.24 1.37 22.34
N THR A 495 13.72 2.46 21.78
CA THR A 495 13.28 2.50 20.38
C THR A 495 13.63 3.85 19.76
N MET A 496 13.80 3.90 18.45
CA MET A 496 14.09 5.14 17.72
C MET A 496 13.00 6.21 17.84
N ARG A 497 11.80 5.87 18.36
CA ARG A 497 10.71 6.83 18.60
C ARG A 497 10.86 7.61 19.91
N LYS A 498 11.74 7.17 20.81
CA LYS A 498 11.93 7.82 22.10
C LYS A 498 12.90 8.99 21.94
N ASN A 499 12.55 10.15 22.50
CA ASN A 499 13.34 11.37 22.34
C ASN A 499 14.76 11.28 22.89
N ASP A 500 15.00 10.44 23.91
CA ASP A 500 16.34 10.29 24.47
C ASP A 500 17.26 9.39 23.60
N THR A 501 16.70 8.58 22.69
CA THR A 501 17.48 7.63 21.87
C THR A 501 18.42 8.31 20.87
N PRO A 502 17.99 9.32 20.07
CA PRO A 502 18.91 10.08 19.22
C PRO A 502 20.06 10.77 19.98
N LYS A 503 19.80 11.21 21.23
CA LYS A 503 20.81 11.79 22.12
C LYS A 503 21.85 10.76 22.55
N LEU A 504 21.41 9.56 22.94
CA LEU A 504 22.29 8.42 23.25
C LEU A 504 23.17 8.03 22.06
N MET A 505 22.63 8.10 20.84
CA MET A 505 23.38 7.85 19.61
C MET A 505 24.34 8.98 19.20
N ARG A 506 24.36 10.09 19.96
CA ARG A 506 25.18 11.29 19.68
C ARG A 506 24.98 11.84 18.27
N MET A 507 23.73 11.89 17.81
CA MET A 507 23.41 12.35 16.46
C MET A 507 23.80 13.81 16.25
N THR A 508 24.29 14.11 15.04
CA THR A 508 24.71 15.46 14.64
C THR A 508 24.02 15.91 13.36
N TRP A 509 23.72 17.19 13.26
CA TRP A 509 23.26 17.85 12.03
C TRP A 509 24.15 19.05 11.72
N LYS A 510 24.70 19.10 10.49
CA LYS A 510 25.70 20.11 10.08
C LYS A 510 26.90 20.21 11.05
N GLY A 511 27.28 19.10 11.68
CA GLY A 511 28.37 19.05 12.68
C GLY A 511 27.97 19.48 14.10
N PHE A 512 26.71 19.82 14.35
CA PHE A 512 26.21 20.25 15.65
C PHE A 512 25.34 19.19 16.34
N PRO A 513 25.34 19.09 17.69
CA PRO A 513 24.49 18.15 18.44
C PRO A 513 23.01 18.39 18.16
N VAL A 514 22.27 17.32 17.90
CA VAL A 514 20.80 17.36 17.77
C VAL A 514 20.17 17.38 19.15
N HIS A 515 19.15 18.22 19.34
CA HIS A 515 18.45 18.41 20.60
C HIS A 515 16.94 18.50 20.36
N PHE A 516 16.16 17.97 21.30
CA PHE A 516 14.71 18.00 21.28
C PHE A 516 14.21 18.95 22.36
N ASP A 517 13.42 19.93 21.93
CA ASP A 517 12.69 20.85 22.80
C ASP A 517 11.18 20.52 22.76
N ASP A 518 10.49 20.62 23.90
CA ASP A 518 9.07 20.27 23.99
C ASP A 518 8.15 21.23 23.21
N ASN A 519 8.56 22.48 22.99
CA ASN A 519 7.77 23.50 22.29
C ASN A 519 8.10 23.58 20.79
N LEU A 520 9.40 23.52 20.46
CA LEU A 520 9.92 23.72 19.11
C LEU A 520 10.20 22.41 18.37
N GLY A 521 10.21 21.28 19.08
CA GLY A 521 10.54 19.97 18.53
C GLY A 521 12.04 19.77 18.30
N TRP A 522 12.40 18.98 17.29
CA TRP A 522 13.79 18.64 16.99
C TRP A 522 14.53 19.79 16.30
N GLY A 523 15.66 20.18 16.88
CA GLY A 523 16.62 21.14 16.34
C GLY A 523 18.07 20.70 16.54
N TYR A 524 19.01 21.62 16.38
CA TYR A 524 20.44 21.40 16.63
C TYR A 524 21.04 22.60 17.35
N LEU A 525 21.99 22.34 18.24
CA LEU A 525 22.57 23.34 19.13
C LEU A 525 23.83 23.96 18.50
N VAL A 526 23.77 25.24 18.18
CA VAL A 526 24.90 26.01 17.65
C VAL A 526 25.55 26.80 18.80
N PRO A 527 26.82 26.51 19.15
CA PRO A 527 27.54 27.26 20.18
C PRO A 527 27.55 28.77 19.91
N GLY A 528 27.38 29.58 20.96
CA GLY A 528 27.43 31.05 20.90
C GLY A 528 26.21 31.74 20.25
N ARG A 529 25.23 31.00 19.74
CA ARG A 529 24.04 31.57 19.10
C ARG A 529 22.90 31.74 20.12
N MET A 530 22.50 32.97 20.40
CA MET A 530 21.49 33.30 21.44
C MET A 530 20.17 33.86 20.89
N ASP A 531 20.00 33.93 19.58
CA ASP A 531 18.86 34.59 18.92
C ASP A 531 17.48 33.96 19.18
N ASN A 532 17.44 32.72 19.68
CA ASN A 532 16.21 32.00 20.01
C ASN A 532 16.06 31.69 21.52
N LEU A 533 16.94 32.20 22.39
CA LEU A 533 16.99 31.87 23.83
C LEU A 533 16.02 32.69 24.71
N ASP A 534 15.43 33.77 24.19
CA ASP A 534 14.51 34.64 24.95
C ASP A 534 13.20 33.94 25.37
N VAL A 535 12.97 32.70 24.93
CA VAL A 535 11.81 31.86 25.28
C VAL A 535 12.18 30.72 26.26
N LEU A 536 13.47 30.47 26.51
CA LEU A 536 13.95 29.19 27.06
C LEU A 536 14.49 29.23 28.50
N GLN A 537 14.63 30.39 29.16
CA GLN A 537 15.24 30.42 30.49
C GLN A 537 14.21 30.55 31.62
N GLY A 538 13.76 29.41 32.14
CA GLY A 538 13.43 29.28 33.56
C GLY A 538 14.73 29.24 34.39
N GLU A 539 14.73 29.83 35.59
CA GLU A 539 15.95 30.02 36.42
C GLU A 539 16.65 28.71 36.86
N ASP A 540 16.07 27.53 36.60
CA ASP A 540 16.53 26.22 37.08
C ASP A 540 17.06 25.26 35.98
N GLU A 541 17.13 25.66 34.71
CA GLU A 541 17.61 24.75 33.64
C GLU A 541 19.14 24.61 33.59
N PRO A 542 19.67 23.38 33.39
CA PRO A 542 21.11 23.19 33.27
C PRO A 542 21.67 23.93 32.04
N LYS A 543 22.88 24.47 32.15
CA LYS A 543 23.49 25.26 31.06
C LYS A 543 24.17 24.33 30.05
N PHE A 544 23.98 24.60 28.75
CA PHE A 544 24.63 23.87 27.67
C PHE A 544 26.17 23.86 27.83
N PRO A 545 26.84 22.70 27.73
CA PRO A 545 28.26 22.57 28.10
C PRO A 545 29.28 23.10 27.09
N LEU A 546 28.88 23.43 25.85
CA LEU A 546 29.78 24.03 24.86
C LEU A 546 29.60 25.56 24.84
N LYS A 547 30.69 26.29 25.09
CA LYS A 547 30.76 27.75 24.98
C LYS A 547 31.00 28.21 23.54
#